data_AF-A0A5B2YHC7-F1
#
_entry.id   AF-A0A5B2YHC7-F1
#
_cell.length_a   1.000
_cell.length_b   1.000
_cell.length_c   1.000
_cell.angle_alpha   90.00
_cell.angle_beta   90.00
_cell.angle_gamma   90.00
#
_symmetry.space_group_name_H-M   'P 1'
#
loop_
_entity.id
_entity.type
_entity.pdbx_description
1 polymer ?
#
loop_
_entity_poly.entity_id
_entity_poly.type
_entity_poly.pdbx_seq_one_letter_code
_entity_poly.pdbx_strand_id
1 'polypeptide(L)'
;FAAVEAREITDGTVVVIRYEGPKGGPGMREMLSTTAALYGQGLGEKVALITDGRFSGGTRGFCIGHVGPEAADGGPIALVENG
;
A
#
# COMPACT_ATOMS: atom_id res chain seq x y z
N PHE A 1 -2.91 -1.60 8.31
CA PHE A 1 -3.38 -0.41 9.06
C PHE A 1 -2.71 -0.31 10.44
N ALA A 2 -2.62 -1.40 11.22
CA ALA A 2 -2.00 -1.39 12.55
C ALA A 2 -0.62 -0.70 12.63
N ALA A 3 0.33 -0.98 11.72
CA ALA A 3 1.64 -0.32 11.70
C ALA A 3 1.57 1.22 11.51
N VAL A 4 0.55 1.70 10.79
CA VAL A 4 0.30 3.15 10.63
C VAL A 4 -0.22 3.74 11.93
N GLU A 5 -1.15 3.07 12.62
CA GLU A 5 -1.65 3.53 13.92
C GLU A 5 -0.57 3.52 15.00
N ALA A 6 0.30 2.50 15.00
CA ALA A 6 1.44 2.36 15.88
C ALA A 6 2.60 3.34 15.56
N ARG A 7 2.49 4.10 14.45
CA ARG A 7 3.52 5.05 13.97
C ARG A 7 4.88 4.39 13.73
N GLU A 8 4.86 3.17 13.19
CA GLU A 8 6.07 2.41 12.87
C GLU A 8 6.64 2.76 11.48
N ILE A 9 5.89 3.50 10.66
CA ILE A 9 6.34 3.95 9.34
C ILE A 9 7.20 5.21 9.50
N THR A 10 8.41 5.18 8.93
CA THR A 10 9.37 6.28 8.98
C THR A 10 9.50 6.98 7.62
N ASP A 11 10.17 8.14 7.63
CA ASP A 11 10.54 8.86 6.40
C ASP A 11 11.39 7.97 5.48
N GLY A 12 11.13 8.01 4.17
CA GLY A 12 11.81 7.21 3.16
C GLY A 12 11.31 5.77 3.01
N THR A 13 10.38 5.31 3.87
CA THR A 13 9.84 3.95 3.80
C THR A 13 8.98 3.75 2.55
N VAL A 14 9.17 2.61 1.88
CA VAL A 14 8.26 2.11 0.85
C VAL A 14 7.32 1.09 1.49
N VAL A 15 6.06 1.47 1.65
CA VAL A 15 5.04 0.63 2.26
C VAL A 15 4.40 -0.24 1.18
N VAL A 16 4.57 -1.55 1.30
CA VAL A 16 3.98 -2.54 0.39
C VAL A 16 2.74 -3.16 1.04
N ILE A 17 1.60 -2.99 0.40
CA ILE A 17 0.31 -3.55 0.81
C ILE A 17 -0.08 -4.61 -0.24
N ARG A 18 0.16 -5.88 0.08
CA ARG A 18 -0.04 -7.02 -0.82
C ARG A 18 -1.21 -7.90 -0.40
N TYR A 19 -1.65 -8.77 -1.31
CA TYR A 19 -2.85 -9.61 -1.15
C TYR A 19 -4.16 -8.80 -1.10
N GLU A 20 -4.17 -7.64 -1.75
CA GLU A 20 -5.39 -6.82 -1.93
C GLU A 20 -5.88 -6.85 -3.37
N GLY A 21 -5.28 -7.69 -4.21
CA GLY A 21 -5.66 -7.88 -5.62
C GLY A 21 -7.00 -8.59 -5.83
N PRO A 22 -7.39 -8.82 -7.09
CA PRO A 22 -8.67 -9.45 -7.45
C PRO A 22 -8.94 -10.79 -6.75
N LYS A 23 -7.91 -11.62 -6.53
CA LYS A 23 -8.03 -12.92 -5.85
C LYS A 23 -7.64 -12.84 -4.37
N GLY A 24 -6.56 -12.13 -4.04
CA GLY A 24 -6.07 -12.03 -2.67
C GLY A 24 -7.01 -11.29 -1.74
N GLY A 25 -7.55 -10.16 -2.20
CA GLY A 25 -8.42 -9.27 -1.44
C GLY A 25 -9.85 -9.77 -1.21
N PRO A 26 -10.30 -10.78 -1.98
CA PRO A 26 -11.00 -10.66 -3.28
C PRO A 26 -11.60 -9.30 -3.70
N GLY A 27 -11.82 -9.12 -5.00
CA GLY A 27 -12.56 -7.97 -5.55
C GLY A 27 -11.75 -6.67 -5.61
N MET A 28 -10.44 -6.77 -5.37
CA MET A 28 -9.46 -5.69 -5.53
C MET A 28 -9.84 -4.42 -4.76
N ARG A 29 -9.80 -4.43 -3.43
CA ARG A 29 -10.37 -3.35 -2.61
C ARG A 29 -9.71 -1.99 -2.86
N GLU A 30 -10.49 -0.93 -2.69
CA GLU A 30 -10.02 0.46 -2.79
C GLU A 30 -9.60 0.98 -1.41
N MET A 31 -8.36 1.43 -1.28
CA MET A 31 -7.78 1.86 -0.02
C MET A 31 -7.63 3.38 0.04
N LEU A 32 -8.42 4.03 0.91
CA LEU A 32 -8.33 5.48 1.21
C LEU A 32 -7.80 5.76 2.62
N SER A 33 -8.12 4.91 3.60
CA SER A 33 -7.80 5.15 5.01
C SER A 33 -6.29 5.20 5.28
N THR A 34 -5.52 4.31 4.65
CA THR A 34 -4.07 4.24 4.82
C THR A 34 -3.36 5.50 4.32
N THR A 35 -3.72 5.99 3.13
CA THR A 35 -3.12 7.18 2.53
C THR A 35 -3.47 8.43 3.35
N ALA A 36 -4.74 8.58 3.73
CA ALA A 36 -5.20 9.69 4.57
C ALA A 36 -4.49 9.73 5.94
N ALA A 37 -4.31 8.57 6.59
CA ALA A 37 -3.63 8.48 7.87
C ALA A 37 -2.15 8.89 7.78
N LEU A 38 -1.42 8.44 6.75
CA LEU A 38 -0.02 8.81 6.53
C LEU A 38 0.17 10.30 6.25
N TYR A 39 -0.75 10.91 5.49
CA TYR A 39 -0.78 12.36 5.32
C TYR A 39 -1.05 13.10 6.64
N GLY A 40 -2.00 12.62 7.45
CA GLY A 40 -2.27 13.18 8.77
C GLY A 40 -1.09 13.09 9.74
N GLN A 41 -0.16 12.15 9.51
CA GLN A 41 1.09 12.01 10.26
C GLN A 41 2.25 12.83 9.67
N GLY A 42 2.03 13.59 8.58
CA GLY A 42 3.05 14.39 7.92
C GLY A 42 4.01 13.56 7.05
N LEU A 43 3.69 12.30 6.76
CA LEU A 43 4.51 11.38 5.97
C LEU A 43 4.12 11.31 4.49
N GLY A 44 3.03 11.97 4.08
CA GLY A 44 2.42 11.79 2.75
C GLY A 44 3.36 11.97 1.55
N GLU A 45 4.30 12.93 1.61
CA GLU A 45 5.29 13.18 0.55
C GLU A 45 6.65 12.50 0.80
N LYS A 46 6.74 11.74 1.90
CA LYS A 46 7.99 11.15 2.43
C LYS A 46 8.04 9.64 2.30
N VAL A 47 6.89 9.02 2.00
CA VAL A 47 6.76 7.57 1.87
C VAL A 47 6.15 7.25 0.51
N ALA A 48 6.49 6.07 -0.01
CA ALA A 48 5.83 5.51 -1.18
C ALA A 48 4.89 4.38 -0.76
N LEU A 49 3.78 4.24 -1.47
CA LEU A 49 2.76 3.22 -1.25
C LEU A 49 2.62 2.37 -2.50
N ILE A 50 2.75 1.05 -2.35
CA ILE A 50 2.65 0.09 -3.45
C ILE A 50 1.61 -0.96 -3.09
N THR A 51 0.72 -1.31 -4.02
CA THR A 51 -0.26 -2.38 -3.81
C THR A 51 -0.63 -3.12 -5.09
N ASP A 52 -0.95 -4.41 -4.94
CA ASP A 52 -1.65 -5.22 -5.95
C ASP A 52 -3.17 -4.97 -5.96
N GLY A 53 -3.70 -4.16 -5.03
CA GLY A 53 -5.06 -3.65 -5.00
C GLY A 53 -5.22 -2.26 -5.65
N ARG A 54 -6.12 -1.43 -5.11
CA ARG A 54 -6.41 -0.08 -5.62
C ARG A 54 -6.24 1.00 -4.55
N PHE A 55 -5.84 2.18 -5.00
CA PHE A 55 -5.95 3.42 -4.24
C PHE A 55 -7.12 4.25 -4.75
N SER A 56 -7.74 5.02 -3.86
CA SER A 56 -8.83 5.91 -4.25
C SER A 56 -8.31 7.13 -5.01
N GLY A 57 -9.16 7.73 -5.85
CA GLY A 57 -8.82 8.93 -6.62
C GLY A 57 -8.49 10.16 -5.74
N GLY A 58 -8.82 10.13 -4.45
CA GLY A 58 -8.41 11.15 -3.48
C GLY A 58 -7.00 10.98 -2.93
N THR A 59 -6.31 9.92 -3.31
CA THR A 59 -4.96 9.60 -2.86
C THR A 59 -3.94 10.59 -3.44
N ARG A 60 -3.02 11.06 -2.60
CA ARG A 60 -1.94 11.98 -2.96
C ARG A 60 -0.59 11.29 -2.73
N GLY A 61 0.47 11.82 -3.33
CA GLY A 61 1.84 11.33 -3.13
C GLY A 61 2.17 10.12 -4.02
N PHE A 62 3.26 9.42 -3.70
CA PHE A 62 3.76 8.30 -4.49
C PHE A 62 2.96 7.02 -4.25
N CYS A 63 1.84 6.86 -4.97
CA CYS A 63 0.93 5.73 -4.81
C CYS A 63 0.81 4.91 -6.10
N ILE A 64 1.31 3.67 -6.07
CA ILE A 64 1.28 2.72 -7.19
C ILE A 64 0.30 1.60 -6.85
N GLY A 65 -0.84 1.56 -7.55
CA GLY A 65 -1.80 0.46 -7.48
C GLY A 65 -1.74 -0.45 -8.70
N HIS A 66 -2.58 -1.48 -8.72
CA HIS A 66 -2.69 -2.45 -9.82
C HIS A 66 -1.38 -3.17 -10.18
N VAL A 67 -0.51 -3.43 -9.21
CA VAL A 67 0.71 -4.22 -9.46
C VAL A 67 0.33 -5.65 -9.85
N GLY A 68 0.81 -6.10 -11.01
CA GLY A 68 0.53 -7.41 -11.58
C GLY A 68 1.82 -8.15 -11.97
N PRO A 69 1.86 -9.49 -11.89
CA PRO A 69 0.84 -10.37 -11.29
C PRO A 69 0.63 -10.11 -9.79
N GLU A 70 -0.60 -10.31 -9.28
CA GLU A 70 -0.92 -10.05 -7.86
C GLU A 70 -0.20 -11.03 -6.93
N ALA A 71 -0.14 -10.70 -5.63
CA ALA A 71 0.58 -11.54 -4.67
C ALA A 71 -0.03 -12.94 -4.52
N ALA A 72 -1.36 -13.05 -4.63
CA ALA A 72 -2.07 -14.33 -4.56
C ALA A 72 -1.73 -15.28 -5.73
N ASP A 73 -1.28 -14.74 -6.87
CA ASP A 73 -0.81 -15.51 -8.03
C ASP A 73 0.71 -15.79 -7.99
N GLY A 74 1.38 -15.44 -6.89
CA GLY A 74 2.82 -15.59 -6.75
C GLY A 74 3.63 -14.58 -7.57
N GLY A 75 3.05 -13.41 -7.88
CA GLY A 75 3.75 -12.33 -8.57
C GLY A 75 4.90 -11.74 -7.75
N PRO A 76 5.78 -10.93 -8.36
CA PRO A 76 6.99 -10.42 -7.69
C PRO A 76 6.72 -9.68 -6.37
N ILE A 77 5.57 -9.00 -6.24
CA ILE A 77 5.18 -8.31 -5.00
C ILE A 77 4.98 -9.28 -3.81
N ALA A 78 4.70 -10.56 -4.04
CA ALA A 78 4.65 -11.59 -3.00
C ALA A 78 6.03 -11.94 -2.43
N LEU A 79 7.11 -11.68 -3.19
CA LEU A 79 8.48 -12.02 -2.82
C LEU A 79 9.20 -10.91 -2.06
N VAL A 80 8.57 -9.74 -1.93
CA VAL A 80 9.14 -8.62 -1.18
C VAL A 80 9.26 -8.98 0.29
N GLU A 81 10.42 -8.66 0.87
CA GLU A 81 10.74 -8.81 2.29
C GLU A 81 11.08 -7.44 2.88
N ASN A 82 10.91 -7.29 4.20
CA ASN A 82 11.33 -6.07 4.90
C ASN A 82 12.86 -5.95 4.85
N GLY A 83 13.35 -4.73 4.62
CA GLY A 83 14.78 -4.38 4.60
C GLY A 83 15.07 -3.13 5.40
#